data_AF-A0AAV4EZX9-F1
#
_entry.id   AF-A0AAV4EZX9-F1
#
_cell.length_a   1.000
_cell.length_b   1.000
_cell.length_c   1.000
_cell.angle_alpha   90.00
_cell.angle_beta   90.00
_cell.angle_gamma   90.00
#
_symmetry.space_group_name_H-M   'P 1'
#
loop_
_entity.id
_entity.type
_entity.pdbx_description
1 polymer ?
#
loop_
_entity_poly.entity_id
_entity_poly.type
_entity_poly.pdbx_seq_one_letter_code
_entity_poly.pdbx_strand_id
1 'polypeptide(L)'
;MQAIFLTGLYLSNFYVLPQRRVKGDVKFYRTWQEYKEGFGDPSGDFWLGNEALHSLTGKHAYELRIDMTVDGKHTFAKYSTFQIENESDK
;
A
#
# COMPACT_ATOMS: atom_id res chain seq x y z
N MET A 1 -8.85 -14.56 -11.61
CA MET A 1 -8.75 -14.66 -10.14
C MET A 1 -8.29 -13.28 -9.65
N GLN A 2 -9.20 -12.43 -9.16
CA GLN A 2 -8.79 -11.16 -8.56
C GLN A 2 -8.37 -11.46 -7.14
N ALA A 3 -7.06 -11.47 -6.90
CA ALA A 3 -6.56 -11.40 -5.54
C ALA A 3 -6.88 -10.00 -5.02
N ILE A 4 -7.73 -9.95 -3.99
CA ILE A 4 -7.98 -8.73 -3.24
C ILE A 4 -6.73 -8.52 -2.40
N PHE A 5 -6.01 -7.43 -2.66
CA PHE A 5 -4.87 -7.02 -1.87
C PHE A 5 -5.26 -5.76 -1.11
N LEU A 6 -5.23 -5.82 0.22
CA LEU A 6 -5.38 -4.66 1.08
C LEU A 6 -4.10 -4.54 1.87
N THR A 7 -3.46 -3.38 1.77
CA THR A 7 -2.27 -3.09 2.55
C THR A 7 -2.64 -2.06 3.59
N GLY A 8 -2.26 -2.28 4.86
CA GLY A 8 -2.52 -1.35 5.95
C GLY A 8 -1.24 -1.00 6.71
N LEU A 9 -1.05 0.30 6.99
CA LEU A 9 -0.05 0.80 7.94
C LEU A 9 -0.73 1.12 9.26
N TYR A 10 -0.24 0.56 10.36
CA TYR A 10 -0.85 0.70 11.69
C TYR A 10 0.06 1.50 12.63
N LEU A 11 -0.53 2.47 13.34
CA LEU A 11 0.09 3.20 14.44
C LEU A 11 -0.95 3.40 15.55
N SER A 12 -0.77 2.70 16.67
CA SER A 12 -1.71 2.70 17.80
C SER A 12 -3.16 2.41 17.37
N ASN A 13 -4.04 3.43 17.38
CA ASN A 13 -5.47 3.32 17.04
C ASN A 13 -5.81 3.82 15.63
N PHE A 14 -4.81 4.19 14.83
CA PHE A 14 -4.99 4.73 13.48
C PHE A 14 -4.41 3.77 12.44
N TYR A 15 -5.06 3.69 11.29
CA TYR A 15 -4.54 2.97 10.14
C TYR A 15 -4.65 3.79 8.86
N VAL A 16 -3.67 3.62 7.98
CA VAL A 16 -3.67 4.15 6.61
C VAL A 16 -3.71 2.97 5.66
N LEU A 17 -4.40 3.11 4.52
CA LEU A 17 -4.33 2.15 3.43
C LEU A 17 -3.39 2.72 2.34
N PRO A 18 -2.15 2.24 2.21
CA PRO A 18 -1.27 2.61 1.09
C PRO A 18 -1.82 2.18 -0.26
N GLN A 19 -2.55 1.07 -0.27
CA GLN A 19 -2.88 0.34 -1.49
C GLN A 19 -4.13 -0.51 -1.29
N ARG A 20 -4.92 -0.60 -2.35
CA ARG A 20 -6.09 -1.50 -2.43
C ARG A 20 -6.27 -2.04 -3.85
N ARG A 21 -6.64 -3.33 -3.95
CA ARG A 21 -7.14 -3.99 -5.17
C ARG A 21 -8.43 -4.72 -4.86
N VAL A 22 -9.53 -4.34 -5.50
CA VAL A 22 -10.86 -4.92 -5.30
C VAL A 22 -11.69 -5.02 -6.59
N LYS A 23 -11.58 -4.05 -7.50
CA LYS A 23 -12.35 -4.00 -8.76
C LYS A 23 -11.53 -4.51 -9.95
N GLY A 24 -10.21 -4.33 -9.93
CA GLY A 24 -9.30 -4.75 -10.99
C GLY A 24 -9.36 -3.90 -12.26
N ASP A 25 -9.99 -2.73 -12.20
CA ASP A 25 -10.18 -1.77 -13.29
C ASP A 25 -9.00 -0.78 -13.44
N VAL A 26 -8.21 -0.57 -12.39
CA VAL A 26 -7.01 0.26 -12.45
C VAL A 26 -5.79 -0.58 -12.82
N LYS A 27 -5.06 -0.14 -13.86
CA LYS A 27 -3.76 -0.72 -14.24
C LYS A 27 -2.68 -0.31 -13.24
N PHE A 28 -1.93 -1.28 -12.75
CA PHE A 28 -0.77 -1.07 -11.86
C PHE A 28 0.57 -1.15 -12.59
N TYR A 29 0.59 -1.55 -13.87
CA TYR A 29 1.79 -1.39 -14.69
C TYR A 29 1.91 0.08 -15.12
N ARG A 30 2.64 0.86 -14.32
CA ARG A 30 2.72 2.33 -14.39
C ARG A 30 4.17 2.80 -14.35
N THR A 31 4.38 4.04 -14.78
CA THR A 31 5.67 4.70 -14.75
C THR A 31 6.12 5.02 -13.32
N TRP A 32 7.40 5.34 -13.18
CA TRP A 32 7.97 5.81 -11.92
C TRP A 32 7.25 7.03 -11.35
N GLN A 33 7.01 8.03 -12.20
CA GLN A 33 6.35 9.28 -11.81
C GLN A 33 4.96 9.01 -11.24
N GLU A 34 4.18 8.12 -11.88
CA GLU A 34 2.85 7.76 -11.39
C GLU A 34 2.92 7.04 -10.03
N TYR A 35 3.91 6.19 -9.80
CA TYR A 35 4.11 5.57 -8.48
C TYR A 35 4.57 6.55 -7.41
N LYS A 36 5.34 7.58 -7.79
CA LYS A 36 5.73 8.66 -6.89
C LYS A 36 4.52 9.46 -6.43
N GLU A 37 3.68 9.91 -7.37
CA GLU A 37 2.52 10.77 -7.14
C GLU A 37 1.30 10.01 -6.58
N GLY A 38 1.15 8.73 -6.92
CA GLY A 38 -0.05 7.96 -6.63
C GLY A 38 -1.03 7.94 -7.80
N PHE A 39 -1.94 6.97 -7.80
CA PHE A 39 -2.94 6.81 -8.86
C PHE A 39 -4.13 5.96 -8.39
N GLY A 40 -5.23 6.04 -9.16
CA GLY A 40 -6.46 5.27 -8.89
C GLY A 40 -7.45 6.04 -8.03
N ASP A 41 -8.39 5.31 -7.42
CA ASP A 41 -9.46 5.86 -6.59
C ASP A 41 -9.52 5.13 -5.24
N PRO A 42 -9.40 5.83 -4.09
CA PRO A 42 -9.57 5.25 -2.76
C PRO A 42 -10.88 4.46 -2.55
N SER A 43 -11.93 4.75 -3.33
CA SER A 43 -13.19 3.99 -3.32
C SER A 43 -13.08 2.60 -3.98
N GLY A 44 -12.00 2.33 -4.72
CA GLY A 44 -11.73 1.11 -5.47
C GLY A 44 -10.26 0.72 -5.43
N ASP A 45 -9.64 0.67 -6.61
CA ASP A 45 -8.23 0.28 -6.76
C ASP A 45 -7.33 1.53 -6.77
N PHE A 46 -6.31 1.58 -5.92
CA PHE A 46 -5.41 2.73 -5.85
C PHE A 46 -4.03 2.41 -5.27
N TRP A 47 -3.11 3.34 -5.49
CA TRP A 47 -1.81 3.49 -4.83
C TRP A 47 -1.71 4.91 -4.27
N LEU A 48 -1.38 5.03 -2.98
CA LEU A 48 -1.33 6.33 -2.27
C LEU A 48 -0.23 7.26 -2.79
N GLY A 49 0.86 6.71 -3.33
CA GLY A 49 2.03 7.46 -3.78
C GLY A 49 3.23 7.28 -2.85
N ASN A 50 4.41 7.07 -3.44
CA ASN A 50 5.63 6.81 -2.68
C ASN A 50 6.06 8.02 -1.85
N GLU A 51 5.85 9.23 -2.35
CA GLU A 51 6.23 10.47 -1.62
C GLU A 51 5.36 10.68 -0.38
N ALA A 52 4.06 10.39 -0.48
CA ALA A 52 3.15 10.39 0.66
C ALA A 52 3.55 9.32 1.69
N LEU A 53 3.90 8.11 1.22
CA LEU A 53 4.31 7.02 2.11
C LEU A 53 5.65 7.28 2.80
N HIS A 54 6.64 7.83 2.10
CA HIS A 54 7.90 8.27 2.69
C HIS A 54 7.65 9.32 3.78
N SER A 55 6.81 10.32 3.48
CA SER A 55 6.45 11.38 4.43
C SER A 55 5.72 10.87 5.68
N LEU A 56 4.88 9.83 5.53
CA LEU A 56 4.17 9.20 6.63
C LEU A 56 5.11 8.33 7.48
N THR A 57 5.83 7.43 6.82
CA THR A 57 6.61 6.38 7.50
C THR A 57 7.99 6.83 7.98
N GLY A 58 8.51 7.93 7.46
CA GLY A 58 9.75 8.54 7.96
C GLY A 58 9.60 9.25 9.32
N LYS A 59 8.36 9.51 9.77
CA LYS A 59 8.10 10.21 11.05
C LYS A 59 7.89 9.28 12.23
N HIS A 60 7.33 8.10 11.98
CA HIS A 60 6.96 7.12 13.01
C HIS A 60 7.15 5.71 12.46
N ALA A 61 7.50 4.76 13.32
CA ALA A 61 7.52 3.36 12.96
C ALA A 61 6.08 2.83 12.82
N TYR A 62 5.71 2.41 11.62
CA TYR A 62 4.42 1.76 11.36
C TYR A 62 4.59 0.25 11.28
N GLU A 63 3.58 -0.50 11.71
CA GLU A 63 3.45 -1.91 11.33
C GLU A 63 2.80 -2.01 9.95
N LEU A 64 3.28 -2.92 9.11
CA LEU A 64 2.67 -3.22 7.83
C LEU A 64 1.87 -4.53 7.91
N ARG A 65 0.62 -4.50 7.50
CA ARG A 65 -0.18 -5.69 7.24
C ARG A 65 -0.51 -5.77 5.75
N ILE A 66 -0.34 -6.95 5.18
CA ILE A 66 -0.75 -7.25 3.81
C ILE A 66 -1.81 -8.35 3.89
N ASP A 67 -3.05 -8.00 3.61
CA ASP A 67 -4.15 -8.94 3.43
C ASP A 67 -4.24 -9.36 1.96
N MET A 68 -4.35 -10.66 1.73
CA MET A 68 -4.39 -11.25 0.39
C MET A 68 -5.35 -12.44 0.33
N THR A 69 -5.94 -12.66 -0.84
CA THR A 69 -6.68 -13.89 -1.16
C THR A 69 -5.84 -14.78 -2.06
N VAL A 70 -5.49 -15.98 -1.59
CA VAL A 70 -4.73 -16.99 -2.32
C VAL A 70 -5.55 -18.26 -2.39
N ASP A 71 -5.82 -18.77 -3.60
CA ASP A 71 -6.65 -19.96 -3.84
C ASP A 71 -8.02 -19.92 -3.13
N GLY A 72 -8.65 -18.74 -3.14
CA GLY A 72 -9.94 -18.50 -2.49
C GLY A 72 -9.89 -18.40 -0.96
N LYS A 73 -8.70 -18.50 -0.34
CA LYS A 73 -8.50 -18.34 1.11
C LYS A 73 -7.96 -16.95 1.43
N HIS A 74 -8.57 -16.29 2.39
CA HIS A 74 -8.05 -15.05 2.97
C HIS A 74 -6.88 -15.38 3.89
N THR A 75 -5.74 -14.74 3.64
CA THR A 75 -4.52 -14.85 4.45
C THR A 75 -3.90 -13.47 4.64
N PHE A 76 -2.97 -13.34 5.58
CA PHE A 76 -2.27 -12.09 5.82
C PHE A 76 -0.80 -12.31 6.20
N ALA A 77 0.02 -11.31 5.89
CA ALA A 77 1.38 -11.16 6.41
C ALA A 77 1.47 -9.90 7.26
N LYS A 78 2.29 -9.92 8.31
CA LYS A 78 2.54 -8.77 9.19
C LYS A 78 4.04 -8.54 9.34
N TYR A 79 4.43 -7.27 9.32
CA TYR A 79 5.79 -6.80 9.59
C TYR A 79 5.73 -5.75 10.69
N SER A 80 6.55 -5.93 11.73
CA SER A 80 6.55 -5.08 12.93
C SER A 80 7.08 -3.66 12.69
N THR A 81 7.81 -3.45 11.60
CA THR A 81 8.38 -2.16 11.26
C THR A 81 8.42 -2.02 9.76
N PHE A 82 7.93 -0.88 9.27
CA PHE A 82 7.91 -0.54 7.86
C PHE A 82 8.21 0.94 7.68
N GLN A 83 9.15 1.20 6.79
CA GLN A 83 9.58 2.53 6.39
C GLN A 83 9.91 2.52 4.91
N ILE A 84 9.56 3.61 4.23
CA ILE A 84 10.02 3.89 2.88
C ILE A 84 11.06 5.00 2.97
N GLU A 85 12.24 4.73 2.43
CA GLU A 85 13.34 5.69 2.36
C GLU A 85 13.17 6.71 1.23
N ASN A 86 14.11 7.65 1.12
CA ASN A 86 14.03 8.72 0.14
C ASN A 86 14.10 8.17 -1.30
N GLU A 87 13.66 8.97 -2.25
CA GLU A 87 13.88 8.70 -3.66
C GLU A 87 15.35 8.60 -4.07
N SER A 88 16.24 9.34 -3.40
CA SER A 88 17.68 9.24 -3.66
C SER A 88 18.30 7.90 -3.28
N ASP A 89 17.62 7.08 -2.47
CA ASP A 89 18.16 5.86 -1.88
C ASP A 89 17.78 4.60 -2.67
N LYS A 90 17.46 4.77 -3.97
CA LYS A 90 16.90 3.76 -4.87
C LYS A 90 17.93 3.10 -5.77
#